data_AF-A0A7V8R0N8-F1
#
_entry.id   AF-A0A7V8R0N8-F1
#
_cell.length_a   1.000
_cell.length_b   1.000
_cell.length_c   1.000
_cell.angle_alpha   90.00
_cell.angle_beta   90.00
_cell.angle_gamma   90.00
#
_symmetry.space_group_name_H-M   'P 1'
#
loop_
_entity.id
_entity.type
_entity.pdbx_description
1 polymer ?
#
loop_
_entity_poly.entity_id
_entity_poly.type
_entity_poly.pdbx_seq_one_letter_code
_entity_poly.pdbx_strand_id
1 'polypeptide(L)'
;MTPTLIKRLHRDERGFLSPIILYMTIALALMIVWILNTGQMIYDKQRTQDTADAAALVHADWEARYLNIMAMNNVASSQATVVMATSVAFQLTTAELALRSTAILAKLAQYSFTEGLGPASLLPPMPPMPHCPGWQKVPIVGGIIYGACLAFQGVRAIGATKALAYTVKAQLDYDPWGLIEKSSDIIDAMNDLNDYLVESFPQRVGNEALHLVRLNKSDHVVFHPPCESCNNAGEGAGGNLPVDRDGINPASAYAEMCLAMTYGTQGQDPFLMRGEFANRGFPNGKGPLTAGGVDGSHIRDWVNHESGIDDALVDFYIFYEAFGPAYLSKIPFKAIIEQFGDLSWWQELLLDGSFFIAEEFFGIEFGIVNPFQLPIDKPPRYSDKQTKDENDFTRKFDTIWNGVCSPAGAAISMAGALPVVSFPKPYWLKGRTPFNFTPFGGEQLDDYQTLAIVSRAPRARLQIRIFKDKTPSAYALAQSWVHNYTAFDLYTQDWLASLAPATLADDIGEVSNTIKQSPAADSFTGLTRVFDQGGANAWAAVNTH
;
A
#
# COMPACT_ATOMS: atom_id res chain seq x y z
N MET A 1 -89.29 -55.56 -64.25
CA MET A 1 -88.44 -54.40 -64.61
C MET A 1 -88.62 -53.33 -63.54
N THR A 2 -87.69 -53.28 -62.59
CA THR A 2 -87.73 -52.41 -61.39
C THR A 2 -86.50 -51.50 -61.41
N PRO A 3 -86.62 -50.22 -61.79
CA PRO A 3 -85.54 -49.26 -61.74
C PRO A 3 -85.68 -48.39 -60.49
N THR A 4 -85.38 -48.92 -59.31
CA THR A 4 -85.48 -48.15 -58.05
C THR A 4 -84.27 -48.27 -57.13
N LEU A 5 -83.21 -48.98 -57.52
CA LEU A 5 -82.00 -49.08 -56.68
C LEU A 5 -80.96 -47.97 -56.94
N ILE A 6 -80.96 -47.34 -58.12
CA ILE A 6 -79.90 -46.39 -58.52
C ILE A 6 -80.16 -44.96 -58.01
N LYS A 7 -81.40 -44.60 -57.63
CA LYS A 7 -81.75 -43.24 -57.17
C LYS A 7 -81.47 -42.95 -55.69
N ARG A 8 -80.98 -43.92 -54.91
CA ARG A 8 -80.66 -43.75 -53.48
C ARG A 8 -79.17 -43.56 -53.16
N LEU A 9 -78.27 -43.69 -54.13
CA LEU A 9 -76.83 -43.44 -53.91
C LEU A 9 -76.40 -41.97 -54.06
N HIS A 10 -77.29 -41.06 -54.47
CA HIS A 10 -76.95 -39.67 -54.81
C HIS A 10 -77.31 -38.63 -53.74
N ARG A 11 -77.51 -39.05 -52.49
CA ARG A 11 -77.95 -38.15 -51.41
C ARG A 11 -77.29 -38.44 -50.06
N ASP A 12 -75.97 -38.59 -50.02
CA ASP A 12 -75.24 -38.48 -48.76
C ASP A 12 -73.75 -38.08 -48.88
N GLU A 13 -73.41 -37.17 -49.80
CA GLU A 13 -72.02 -36.66 -49.92
C GLU A 13 -71.63 -35.64 -48.82
N ARG A 14 -72.55 -35.28 -47.92
CA ARG A 14 -72.28 -34.32 -46.83
C ARG A 14 -71.42 -34.90 -45.69
N GLY A 15 -71.30 -36.24 -45.60
CA GLY A 15 -70.47 -36.91 -44.60
C GLY A 15 -69.00 -37.09 -45.00
N PHE A 16 -68.66 -37.00 -46.29
CA PHE A 16 -67.31 -37.32 -46.79
C PHE A 16 -66.26 -36.25 -46.42
N LEU A 17 -66.69 -35.00 -46.23
CA LEU A 17 -65.80 -33.91 -45.81
C LEU A 17 -65.43 -33.95 -44.33
N SER A 18 -66.28 -34.55 -43.48
CA SER A 18 -66.07 -34.62 -42.02
C SER A 18 -64.74 -35.29 -41.59
N PRO A 19 -64.39 -36.50 -42.09
CA PRO A 19 -63.12 -37.13 -41.72
C PRO A 19 -61.88 -36.38 -42.24
N ILE A 20 -61.98 -35.70 -43.38
CA ILE A 20 -60.89 -34.87 -43.92
C ILE A 20 -60.65 -33.66 -43.01
N ILE A 21 -61.73 -32.97 -42.61
CA ILE A 21 -61.65 -31.83 -41.69
C ILE A 21 -61.10 -32.28 -40.33
N LEU A 22 -61.53 -33.42 -39.81
CA LEU A 22 -61.01 -33.98 -38.56
C LEU A 22 -59.50 -34.25 -38.65
N TYR A 23 -59.03 -34.86 -39.74
CA TYR A 23 -57.61 -35.15 -39.93
C TYR A 23 -56.78 -33.87 -40.04
N MET A 24 -57.27 -32.85 -40.77
CA MET A 24 -56.62 -31.54 -40.84
C MET A 24 -56.58 -30.83 -39.48
N THR A 25 -57.64 -30.94 -38.69
CA THR A 25 -57.70 -30.33 -37.35
C THR A 25 -56.71 -31.01 -36.38
N ILE A 26 -56.58 -32.34 -36.44
CA ILE A 26 -55.58 -33.09 -35.67
C ILE A 26 -54.17 -32.71 -36.12
N ALA A 27 -53.91 -32.65 -37.43
CA ALA A 27 -52.62 -32.23 -37.97
C ALA A 27 -52.24 -30.81 -37.53
N LEU A 28 -53.20 -29.87 -37.57
CA LEU A 28 -53.02 -28.50 -37.09
C LEU A 28 -52.71 -28.47 -35.59
N ALA A 29 -53.45 -29.23 -34.77
CA ALA A 29 -53.20 -29.32 -33.33
C ALA A 29 -51.80 -29.87 -33.03
N LEU A 30 -51.37 -30.93 -33.75
CA LEU A 30 -50.02 -31.50 -33.63
C LEU A 30 -48.95 -30.49 -34.07
N MET A 31 -49.18 -29.74 -35.13
CA MET A 31 -48.28 -28.69 -35.60
C MET A 31 -48.13 -27.56 -34.57
N ILE A 32 -49.23 -27.12 -33.94
CA ILE A 32 -49.18 -26.10 -32.87
C ILE A 32 -48.37 -26.62 -31.67
N VAL A 33 -48.62 -27.86 -31.23
CA VAL A 33 -47.84 -28.48 -30.14
C VAL A 33 -46.36 -28.55 -30.49
N TRP A 34 -46.03 -28.92 -31.73
CA TRP A 34 -44.66 -28.97 -32.21
C TRP A 34 -43.99 -27.58 -32.22
N ILE A 35 -44.68 -26.54 -32.69
CA ILE A 35 -44.19 -25.15 -32.66
C ILE A 35 -43.96 -24.68 -31.22
N LEU A 36 -44.90 -24.93 -30.30
CA LEU A 36 -44.76 -24.53 -28.90
C LEU A 36 -43.59 -25.24 -28.21
N ASN A 37 -43.44 -26.54 -28.44
CA ASN A 37 -42.32 -27.32 -27.88
C ASN A 37 -40.97 -26.87 -28.46
N THR A 38 -40.91 -26.53 -29.75
CA THR A 38 -39.71 -26.02 -30.41
C THR A 38 -39.38 -24.60 -29.93
N GLY A 39 -40.39 -23.74 -29.79
CA GLY A 39 -40.24 -22.39 -29.22
C GLY A 39 -39.73 -22.43 -27.79
N GLN A 40 -40.25 -23.35 -26.95
CA GLN A 40 -39.76 -23.55 -25.59
C GLN A 40 -38.30 -24.01 -25.56
N MET A 41 -37.90 -24.90 -26.48
CA MET A 41 -36.51 -25.34 -26.60
C MET A 41 -35.57 -24.19 -26.96
N ILE A 42 -35.96 -23.35 -27.93
CA ILE A 42 -35.17 -22.18 -28.35
C ILE A 42 -35.08 -21.18 -27.19
N TYR A 43 -36.20 -20.93 -26.52
CA TYR A 43 -36.26 -20.04 -25.36
C TYR A 43 -35.37 -20.52 -24.20
N ASP A 44 -35.40 -21.82 -23.88
CA ASP A 44 -34.56 -22.39 -22.82
C ASP A 44 -33.08 -22.28 -23.19
N LYS A 45 -32.71 -22.55 -24.45
CA LYS A 45 -31.34 -22.38 -24.96
C LYS A 45 -30.84 -20.94 -24.87
N GLN A 46 -31.62 -19.99 -25.37
CA GLN A 46 -31.30 -18.57 -25.33
C GLN A 46 -31.14 -18.09 -23.88
N ARG A 47 -32.05 -18.50 -22.99
CA ARG A 47 -32.00 -18.06 -21.59
C ARG A 47 -30.82 -18.67 -20.82
N THR A 48 -30.45 -19.93 -21.09
CA THR A 48 -29.23 -20.53 -20.52
C THR A 48 -27.99 -19.77 -21.00
N GLN A 49 -27.96 -19.38 -22.27
CA GLN A 49 -26.87 -18.59 -22.85
C GLN A 49 -26.76 -17.20 -22.22
N ASP A 50 -27.86 -16.43 -22.17
CA ASP A 50 -27.89 -15.12 -21.50
C ASP A 50 -27.41 -15.22 -20.03
N THR A 51 -27.66 -16.36 -19.38
CA THR A 51 -27.21 -16.62 -18.00
C THR A 51 -25.72 -16.87 -17.93
N ALA A 52 -25.14 -17.62 -18.87
CA ALA A 52 -23.71 -17.87 -18.93
C ALA A 52 -22.94 -16.56 -19.21
N ASP A 53 -23.37 -15.78 -20.19
CA ASP A 53 -22.77 -14.49 -20.54
C ASP A 53 -22.81 -13.52 -19.34
N ALA A 54 -23.97 -13.43 -18.68
CA ALA A 54 -24.11 -12.61 -17.48
C ALA A 54 -23.25 -13.11 -16.31
N ALA A 55 -23.16 -14.43 -16.10
CA ALA A 55 -22.36 -15.00 -15.01
C ALA A 55 -20.85 -14.77 -15.23
N ALA A 56 -20.36 -14.98 -16.45
CA ALA A 56 -18.97 -14.68 -16.81
C ALA A 56 -18.68 -13.19 -16.60
N LEU A 57 -19.50 -12.30 -17.17
CA LEU A 57 -19.31 -10.86 -17.03
C LEU A 57 -19.37 -10.40 -15.57
N VAL A 58 -20.24 -10.97 -14.73
CA VAL A 58 -20.30 -10.66 -13.30
C VAL A 58 -19.01 -11.04 -12.59
N HIS A 59 -18.43 -12.21 -12.89
CA HIS A 59 -17.15 -12.59 -12.31
C HIS A 59 -16.05 -11.56 -12.65
N ALA A 60 -15.88 -11.27 -13.95
CA ALA A 60 -14.88 -10.31 -14.40
C ALA A 60 -15.13 -8.87 -13.89
N ASP A 61 -16.39 -8.42 -13.80
CA ASP A 61 -16.75 -7.09 -13.27
C ASP A 61 -16.39 -6.96 -11.78
N TRP A 62 -16.65 -8.00 -10.98
CA TRP A 62 -16.21 -8.00 -9.58
C TRP A 62 -14.69 -8.01 -9.46
N GLU A 63 -14.00 -8.76 -10.30
CA GLU A 63 -12.54 -8.83 -10.31
C GLU A 63 -11.93 -7.47 -10.65
N ALA A 64 -12.39 -6.83 -11.72
CA ALA A 64 -11.97 -5.50 -12.11
C ALA A 64 -12.19 -4.46 -10.99
N ARG A 65 -13.37 -4.50 -10.34
CA ARG A 65 -13.64 -3.62 -9.18
C ARG A 65 -12.69 -3.86 -8.02
N TYR A 66 -12.37 -5.12 -7.72
CA TYR A 66 -11.48 -5.48 -6.62
C TYR A 66 -10.06 -5.02 -6.89
N LEU A 67 -9.57 -5.20 -8.12
CA LEU A 67 -8.26 -4.71 -8.55
C LEU A 67 -8.19 -3.17 -8.51
N ASN A 68 -9.26 -2.46 -8.89
CA ASN A 68 -9.33 -1.00 -8.74
C ASN A 68 -9.27 -0.56 -7.27
N ILE A 69 -9.98 -1.23 -6.35
CA ILE A 69 -9.90 -0.93 -4.92
C ILE A 69 -8.49 -1.21 -4.38
N MET A 70 -7.89 -2.34 -4.76
CA MET A 70 -6.51 -2.66 -4.37
C MET A 70 -5.51 -1.61 -4.89
N ALA A 71 -5.70 -1.11 -6.12
CA ALA A 71 -4.87 -0.04 -6.66
C ALA A 71 -4.99 1.26 -5.84
N MET A 72 -6.22 1.63 -5.43
CA MET A 72 -6.46 2.77 -4.55
C MET A 72 -5.77 2.59 -3.19
N ASN A 73 -5.88 1.39 -2.60
CA ASN A 73 -5.28 1.04 -1.32
C ASN A 73 -3.75 1.10 -1.39
N ASN A 74 -3.13 0.56 -2.44
CA ASN A 74 -1.68 0.58 -2.62
C ASN A 74 -1.12 2.00 -2.73
N VAL A 75 -1.82 2.90 -3.43
CA VAL A 75 -1.44 4.32 -3.51
C VAL A 75 -1.57 5.01 -2.14
N ALA A 76 -2.62 4.69 -1.38
CA ALA A 76 -2.80 5.22 -0.02
C ALA A 76 -1.71 4.69 0.94
N SER A 77 -1.43 3.39 0.93
CA SER A 77 -0.37 2.76 1.71
C SER A 77 1.02 3.31 1.35
N SER A 78 1.27 3.61 0.08
CA SER A 78 2.51 4.26 -0.37
C SER A 78 2.68 5.64 0.24
N GLN A 79 1.62 6.45 0.28
CA GLN A 79 1.65 7.78 0.91
C GLN A 79 1.84 7.67 2.43
N ALA A 80 1.11 6.77 3.09
CA ALA A 80 1.24 6.53 4.53
C ALA A 80 2.64 6.05 4.90
N THR A 81 3.26 5.21 4.08
CA THR A 81 4.64 4.73 4.29
C THR A 81 5.65 5.87 4.23
N VAL A 82 5.49 6.82 3.31
CA VAL A 82 6.36 8.01 3.23
C VAL A 82 6.19 8.90 4.47
N VAL A 83 4.94 9.15 4.90
CA VAL A 83 4.67 9.93 6.12
C VAL A 83 5.26 9.26 7.35
N MET A 84 5.10 7.95 7.46
CA MET A 84 5.67 7.14 8.54
C MET A 84 7.19 7.21 8.57
N ALA A 85 7.87 6.94 7.44
CA ALA A 85 9.34 6.97 7.37
C ALA A 85 9.89 8.35 7.75
N THR A 86 9.24 9.41 7.26
CA THR A 86 9.55 10.81 7.59
C THR A 86 9.38 11.08 9.09
N SER A 87 8.25 10.66 9.67
CA SER A 87 7.92 10.91 11.07
C SER A 87 8.85 10.13 12.02
N VAL A 88 9.21 8.89 11.69
CA VAL A 88 10.20 8.10 12.44
C VAL A 88 11.57 8.78 12.39
N ALA A 89 12.04 9.20 11.22
CA ALA A 89 13.30 9.91 11.08
C ALA A 89 13.30 11.20 11.94
N PHE A 90 12.23 11.98 11.86
CA PHE A 90 12.07 13.22 12.60
C PHE A 90 12.05 12.99 14.12
N GLN A 91 11.31 11.98 14.58
CA GLN A 91 11.24 11.59 15.98
C GLN A 91 12.60 11.17 16.53
N LEU A 92 13.33 10.32 15.79
CA LEU A 92 14.65 9.85 16.21
C LEU A 92 15.65 11.01 16.27
N THR A 93 15.60 11.94 15.32
CA THR A 93 16.50 13.11 15.33
C THR A 93 16.18 14.07 16.46
N THR A 94 14.90 14.40 16.67
CA THR A 94 14.50 15.32 17.75
C THR A 94 14.73 14.71 19.14
N ALA A 95 14.46 13.42 19.33
CA ALA A 95 14.76 12.72 20.58
C ALA A 95 16.26 12.70 20.87
N GLU A 96 17.08 12.45 19.85
CA GLU A 96 18.54 12.46 20.01
C GLU A 96 19.08 13.87 20.31
N LEU A 97 18.56 14.90 19.64
CA LEU A 97 18.88 16.30 19.94
C LEU A 97 18.49 16.67 21.37
N ALA A 98 17.33 16.23 21.85
CA ALA A 98 16.85 16.44 23.21
C ALA A 98 17.75 15.74 24.25
N LEU A 99 18.14 14.49 24.00
CA LEU A 99 19.04 13.73 24.88
C LEU A 99 20.43 14.37 24.94
N ARG A 100 20.99 14.76 23.79
CA ARG A 100 22.30 15.42 23.70
C ARG A 100 22.30 16.78 24.40
N SER A 101 21.30 17.62 24.13
CA SER A 101 21.16 18.93 24.78
C SER A 101 20.95 18.82 26.29
N THR A 102 20.10 17.89 26.75
CA THR A 102 19.87 17.66 28.19
C THR A 102 21.14 17.18 28.90
N ALA A 103 21.91 16.27 28.29
CA ALA A 103 23.17 15.79 28.85
C ALA A 103 24.20 16.93 29.00
N ILE A 104 24.28 17.84 28.02
CA ILE A 104 25.13 19.03 28.09
C ILE A 104 24.67 19.95 29.22
N LEU A 105 23.37 20.28 29.29
CA LEU A 105 22.82 21.14 30.35
C LEU A 105 23.08 20.55 31.74
N ALA A 106 22.91 19.24 31.93
CA ALA A 106 23.20 18.57 33.19
C ALA A 106 24.68 18.70 33.58
N LYS A 107 25.60 18.57 32.61
CA LYS A 107 27.04 18.75 32.85
C LYS A 107 27.40 20.20 33.17
N LEU A 108 26.83 21.17 32.46
CA LEU A 108 27.04 22.59 32.74
C LEU A 108 26.48 22.99 34.11
N ALA A 109 25.33 22.43 34.50
CA ALA A 109 24.77 22.61 35.84
C ALA A 109 25.67 21.99 36.92
N GLN A 110 26.25 20.81 36.67
CA GLN A 110 27.25 20.21 37.54
C GLN A 110 28.43 21.18 37.74
N TYR A 111 28.99 21.72 36.66
CA TYR A 111 30.10 22.68 36.75
C TYR A 111 29.72 24.01 37.44
N SER A 112 28.47 24.42 37.35
CA SER A 112 27.99 25.69 37.89
C SER A 112 27.67 25.64 39.38
N PHE A 113 27.12 24.51 39.85
CA PHE A 113 26.46 24.43 41.16
C PHE A 113 27.02 23.37 42.11
N THR A 114 27.95 22.51 41.65
CA THR A 114 28.56 21.49 42.52
C THR A 114 30.00 21.82 42.83
N GLU A 115 30.42 21.64 44.08
CA GLU A 115 31.84 21.66 44.41
C GLU A 115 32.54 20.46 43.78
N GLY A 116 33.75 20.66 43.27
CA GLY A 116 34.50 19.60 42.62
C GLY A 116 35.67 20.14 41.82
N LEU A 117 36.49 19.22 41.34
CA LEU A 117 37.53 19.49 40.35
C LEU A 117 37.08 18.89 39.03
N GLY A 118 37.25 19.64 37.95
CA GLY A 118 37.05 19.17 36.60
C GLY A 118 38.05 18.07 36.24
N PRO A 119 37.85 17.40 35.09
CA PRO A 119 38.81 16.43 34.57
C PRO A 119 40.19 17.07 34.38
N ALA A 120 41.25 16.24 34.46
CA ALA A 120 42.61 16.70 34.24
C ALA A 120 42.72 17.35 32.84
N SER A 121 43.34 18.54 32.79
CA SER A 121 43.61 19.25 31.54
C SER A 121 44.33 18.34 30.55
N LEU A 122 43.88 18.32 29.28
CA LEU A 122 44.58 17.66 28.17
C LEU A 122 45.96 18.29 27.85
N LEU A 123 46.26 19.46 28.42
CA LEU A 123 47.55 20.14 28.32
C LEU A 123 48.26 20.12 29.69
N PRO A 124 49.24 19.22 29.90
CA PRO A 124 50.15 19.33 31.03
C PRO A 124 50.99 20.61 30.88
N PRO A 125 51.28 21.35 31.98
CA PRO A 125 51.15 20.97 33.39
C PRO A 125 49.94 21.59 34.12
N MET A 126 48.82 21.89 33.44
CA MET A 126 47.70 22.54 34.14
C MET A 126 46.99 21.58 35.11
N PRO A 127 46.87 21.92 36.41
CA PRO A 127 46.11 21.13 37.37
C PRO A 127 44.62 21.10 37.00
N PRO A 128 43.86 20.10 37.48
CA PRO A 128 42.41 20.05 37.26
C PRO A 128 41.75 21.32 37.82
N MET A 129 41.01 22.02 36.98
CA MET A 129 40.37 23.29 37.32
C MET A 129 39.16 23.08 38.24
N PRO A 130 38.94 23.92 39.26
CA PRO A 130 37.77 23.80 40.11
C PRO A 130 36.48 24.19 39.37
N HIS A 131 35.38 23.54 39.73
CA HIS A 131 34.03 23.97 39.34
C HIS A 131 33.74 25.38 39.86
N CYS A 132 32.71 26.05 39.33
CA CYS A 132 32.39 27.44 39.67
C CYS A 132 32.38 27.71 41.19
N PRO A 133 31.70 26.92 42.05
CA PRO A 133 31.68 27.17 43.49
C PRO A 133 33.06 27.14 44.17
N GLY A 134 34.03 26.41 43.61
CA GLY A 134 35.40 26.36 44.14
C GLY A 134 36.13 27.71 44.06
N TRP A 135 35.79 28.54 43.08
CA TRP A 135 36.38 29.88 42.89
C TRP A 135 35.95 30.88 43.96
N GLN A 136 34.80 30.67 44.60
CA GLN A 136 34.31 31.54 45.67
C GLN A 136 35.27 31.56 46.89
N LYS A 137 36.10 30.51 47.05
CA LYS A 137 37.04 30.36 48.17
C LYS A 137 38.33 31.19 48.00
N VAL A 138 38.54 31.84 46.85
CA VAL A 138 39.71 32.70 46.60
C VAL A 138 39.53 34.05 47.32
N PRO A 139 40.46 34.48 48.20
CA PRO A 139 40.35 35.74 48.92
C PRO A 139 40.26 36.94 47.97
N ILE A 140 39.48 37.95 48.33
CA ILE A 140 39.37 39.27 47.66
C ILE A 140 38.63 39.23 46.31
N VAL A 141 38.91 38.25 45.43
CA VAL A 141 38.41 38.20 44.05
C VAL A 141 37.44 37.04 43.77
N GLY A 142 37.28 36.09 44.70
CA GLY A 142 36.53 34.85 44.46
C GLY A 142 35.08 35.03 44.03
N GLY A 143 34.38 36.06 44.54
CA GLY A 143 33.01 36.37 44.13
C GLY A 143 32.90 36.81 42.67
N ILE A 144 33.89 37.57 42.17
CA ILE A 144 33.94 38.03 40.77
C ILE A 144 34.21 36.85 39.85
N ILE A 145 35.20 36.01 40.19
CA ILE A 145 35.57 34.83 39.41
C ILE A 145 34.42 33.81 39.38
N TYR A 146 33.70 33.65 40.50
CA TYR A 146 32.49 32.82 40.54
C TYR A 146 31.40 33.34 39.60
N GLY A 147 31.11 34.65 39.65
CA GLY A 147 30.13 35.29 38.75
C GLY A 147 30.51 35.15 37.27
N ALA A 148 31.78 35.35 36.95
CA ALA A 148 32.35 35.14 35.62
C ALA A 148 32.20 33.68 35.14
N CYS A 149 32.51 32.70 36.00
CA CYS A 149 32.34 31.28 35.70
C CYS A 149 30.87 30.94 35.41
N LEU A 150 29.93 31.41 36.25
CA LEU A 150 28.50 31.23 36.04
C LEU A 150 28.00 31.86 34.74
N ALA A 151 28.43 33.09 34.43
CA ALA A 151 28.08 33.76 33.19
C ALA A 151 28.57 32.96 31.98
N PHE A 152 29.81 32.44 32.03
CA PHE A 152 30.34 31.61 30.96
C PHE A 152 29.59 30.28 30.78
N GLN A 153 29.30 29.55 31.88
CA GLN A 153 28.49 28.33 31.77
C GLN A 153 27.06 28.66 31.29
N GLY A 154 26.52 29.83 31.65
CA GLY A 154 25.26 30.35 31.13
C GLY A 154 25.28 30.56 29.62
N VAL A 155 26.32 31.20 29.08
CA VAL A 155 26.53 31.34 27.63
C VAL A 155 26.62 29.96 26.95
N ARG A 156 27.35 29.02 27.56
CA ARG A 156 27.41 27.62 27.08
C ARG A 156 26.06 26.89 27.22
N ALA A 157 25.15 27.33 28.06
CA ALA A 157 23.83 26.72 28.16
C ALA A 157 22.88 27.21 27.06
N ILE A 158 23.13 28.36 26.42
CA ILE A 158 22.21 28.96 25.44
C ILE A 158 21.94 28.03 24.26
N GLY A 159 22.99 27.47 23.64
CA GLY A 159 22.82 26.59 22.47
C GLY A 159 22.05 25.32 22.79
N ALA A 160 22.38 24.66 23.90
CA ALA A 160 21.66 23.47 24.35
C ALA A 160 20.21 23.78 24.79
N THR A 161 19.98 24.93 25.42
CA THR A 161 18.63 25.37 25.82
C THR A 161 17.76 25.67 24.60
N LYS A 162 18.30 26.35 23.57
CA LYS A 162 17.60 26.59 22.30
C LYS A 162 17.25 25.29 21.59
N ALA A 163 18.19 24.34 21.52
CA ALA A 163 17.95 23.03 20.93
C ALA A 163 16.84 22.26 21.68
N LEU A 164 16.86 22.26 23.01
CA LEU A 164 15.81 21.63 23.81
C LEU A 164 14.45 22.32 23.60
N ALA A 165 14.41 23.65 23.61
CA ALA A 165 13.19 24.41 23.34
C ALA A 165 12.64 24.12 21.93
N TYR A 166 13.50 24.00 20.93
CA TYR A 166 13.12 23.55 19.59
C TYR A 166 12.50 22.16 19.62
N THR A 167 13.11 21.18 20.29
CA THR A 167 12.55 19.82 20.34
C THR A 167 11.17 19.77 21.00
N VAL A 168 10.95 20.53 22.07
CA VAL A 168 9.62 20.62 22.72
C VAL A 168 8.61 21.26 21.77
N LYS A 169 8.98 22.36 21.11
CA LYS A 169 8.13 23.02 20.13
C LYS A 169 7.78 22.08 18.97
N ALA A 170 8.77 21.39 18.40
CA ALA A 170 8.59 20.47 17.29
C ALA A 170 7.64 19.30 17.65
N GLN A 171 7.71 18.79 18.89
CA GLN A 171 6.79 17.76 19.36
C GLN A 171 5.34 18.27 19.47
N LEU A 172 5.15 19.52 19.90
CA LEU A 172 3.82 20.12 20.02
C LEU A 172 3.21 20.51 18.67
N ASP A 173 4.03 21.02 17.76
CA ASP A 173 3.55 21.54 16.47
C ASP A 173 3.27 20.41 15.47
N TYR A 174 4.07 19.34 15.47
CA TYR A 174 4.01 18.29 14.45
C TYR A 174 3.49 16.94 14.94
N ASP A 175 3.51 16.67 16.26
CA ASP A 175 3.10 15.38 16.85
C ASP A 175 3.59 14.15 16.06
N PRO A 176 4.92 13.96 15.92
CA PRO A 176 5.47 12.89 15.10
C PRO A 176 5.06 11.50 15.57
N TRP A 177 4.83 11.31 16.88
CA TRP A 177 4.32 10.04 17.42
C TRP A 177 2.89 9.75 16.94
N GLY A 178 1.99 10.73 17.04
CA GLY A 178 0.62 10.57 16.53
C GLY A 178 0.58 10.33 15.02
N LEU A 179 1.52 10.90 14.25
CA LEU A 179 1.66 10.62 12.82
C LEU A 179 2.18 9.21 12.53
N ILE A 180 3.12 8.69 13.33
CA ILE A 180 3.60 7.30 13.21
C ILE A 180 2.45 6.32 13.46
N GLU A 181 1.71 6.50 14.55
CA GLU A 181 0.58 5.65 14.93
C GLU A 181 -0.52 5.68 13.85
N LYS A 182 -0.96 6.86 13.43
CA LYS A 182 -1.98 7.00 12.37
C LYS A 182 -1.53 6.39 11.05
N SER A 183 -0.26 6.56 10.68
CA SER A 183 0.26 5.97 9.43
C SER A 183 0.29 4.45 9.53
N SER A 184 0.64 3.89 10.69
CA SER A 184 0.59 2.44 10.92
C SER A 184 -0.84 1.93 10.83
N ASP A 185 -1.79 2.57 11.52
CA ASP A 185 -3.20 2.20 11.49
C ASP A 185 -3.78 2.24 10.07
N ILE A 186 -3.40 3.24 9.27
CA ILE A 186 -3.81 3.31 7.86
C ILE A 186 -3.24 2.14 7.08
N ILE A 187 -1.95 1.83 7.22
CA ILE A 187 -1.31 0.72 6.51
C ILE A 187 -1.94 -0.62 6.92
N ASP A 188 -2.17 -0.84 8.21
CA ASP A 188 -2.84 -2.02 8.74
C ASP A 188 -4.27 -2.15 8.20
N ALA A 189 -5.05 -1.07 8.22
CA ALA A 189 -6.40 -1.06 7.67
C ALA A 189 -6.42 -1.35 6.16
N MET A 190 -5.47 -0.83 5.39
CA MET A 190 -5.35 -1.12 3.96
C MET A 190 -4.93 -2.57 3.70
N ASN A 191 -4.03 -3.12 4.51
CA ASN A 191 -3.63 -4.52 4.47
C ASN A 191 -4.81 -5.44 4.77
N ASP A 192 -5.55 -5.17 5.85
CA ASP A 192 -6.74 -5.93 6.23
C ASP A 192 -7.84 -5.85 5.16
N LEU A 193 -8.02 -4.68 4.54
CA LEU A 193 -8.97 -4.52 3.44
C LEU A 193 -8.53 -5.33 2.21
N ASN A 194 -7.25 -5.30 1.83
CA ASN A 194 -6.74 -6.09 0.71
C ASN A 194 -6.87 -7.60 0.98
N ASP A 195 -6.56 -8.05 2.21
CA ASP A 195 -6.76 -9.43 2.62
C ASP A 195 -8.23 -9.82 2.52
N TYR A 196 -9.12 -8.99 3.04
CA TYR A 196 -10.57 -9.20 2.94
C TYR A 196 -11.07 -9.28 1.49
N LEU A 197 -10.57 -8.43 0.59
CA LEU A 197 -10.92 -8.48 -0.82
C LEU A 197 -10.52 -9.83 -1.42
N VAL A 198 -9.27 -10.26 -1.25
CA VAL A 198 -8.78 -11.52 -1.81
C VAL A 198 -9.52 -12.73 -1.23
N GLU A 199 -9.77 -12.76 0.09
CA GLU A 199 -10.46 -13.87 0.76
C GLU A 199 -11.95 -13.95 0.42
N SER A 200 -12.63 -12.80 0.35
CA SER A 200 -14.08 -12.77 0.15
C SER A 200 -14.50 -12.87 -1.32
N PHE A 201 -13.57 -12.66 -2.25
CA PHE A 201 -13.85 -12.58 -3.68
C PHE A 201 -14.59 -13.82 -4.24
N PRO A 202 -14.11 -15.07 -4.08
CA PRO A 202 -14.75 -16.24 -4.68
C PRO A 202 -16.20 -16.42 -4.21
N GLN A 203 -16.47 -16.18 -2.93
CA GLN A 203 -17.79 -16.34 -2.34
C GLN A 203 -18.77 -15.25 -2.78
N ARG A 204 -18.31 -14.00 -2.90
CA ARG A 204 -19.15 -12.88 -3.34
C ARG A 204 -19.56 -13.03 -4.79
N VAL A 205 -18.63 -13.38 -5.67
CA VAL A 205 -18.94 -13.68 -7.06
C VAL A 205 -19.94 -14.83 -7.16
N GLY A 206 -19.72 -15.91 -6.39
CA GLY A 206 -20.61 -17.06 -6.43
C GLY A 206 -22.03 -16.76 -5.95
N ASN A 207 -22.18 -15.95 -4.90
CA ASN A 207 -23.50 -15.53 -4.42
C ASN A 207 -24.27 -14.71 -5.48
N GLU A 208 -23.60 -13.78 -6.16
CA GLU A 208 -24.21 -12.97 -7.22
C GLU A 208 -24.53 -13.81 -8.47
N ALA A 209 -23.63 -14.70 -8.87
CA ALA A 209 -23.84 -15.62 -9.99
C ALA A 209 -25.03 -16.56 -9.71
N LEU A 210 -25.14 -17.12 -8.51
CA LEU A 210 -26.30 -17.92 -8.10
C LEU A 210 -27.60 -17.12 -8.09
N HIS A 211 -27.56 -15.85 -7.72
CA HIS A 211 -28.72 -14.98 -7.79
C HIS A 211 -29.19 -14.79 -9.25
N LEU A 212 -28.26 -14.59 -10.19
CA LEU A 212 -28.55 -14.55 -11.64
C LEU A 212 -29.14 -15.86 -12.16
N VAL A 213 -28.56 -17.00 -11.76
CA VAL A 213 -29.06 -18.34 -12.12
C VAL A 213 -30.52 -18.52 -11.69
N ARG A 214 -30.84 -18.16 -10.44
CA ARG A 214 -32.20 -18.23 -9.89
C ARG A 214 -33.16 -17.31 -10.64
N LEU A 215 -32.74 -16.07 -10.93
CA LEU A 215 -33.56 -15.08 -11.64
C LEU A 215 -33.88 -15.52 -13.08
N ASN A 216 -32.91 -16.18 -13.74
CA ASN A 216 -33.08 -16.71 -15.09
C ASN A 216 -33.72 -18.10 -15.14
N LYS A 217 -34.00 -18.68 -13.95
CA LYS A 217 -34.53 -20.03 -13.77
C LYS A 217 -33.67 -21.07 -14.51
N SER A 218 -32.36 -20.89 -14.42
CA SER A 218 -31.35 -21.90 -14.70
C SER A 218 -31.10 -22.68 -13.41
N ASP A 219 -30.46 -23.85 -13.47
CA ASP A 219 -30.36 -24.72 -12.29
C ASP A 219 -29.04 -24.50 -11.57
N HIS A 220 -27.91 -24.52 -12.30
CA HIS A 220 -26.58 -24.44 -11.70
C HIS A 220 -25.59 -23.63 -12.53
N VAL A 221 -24.55 -23.11 -11.87
CA VAL A 221 -23.39 -22.45 -12.48
C VAL A 221 -22.10 -23.00 -11.88
N VAL A 222 -21.08 -23.15 -12.72
CA VAL A 222 -19.71 -23.52 -12.35
C VAL A 222 -18.76 -22.54 -13.04
N PHE A 223 -17.73 -22.09 -12.32
CA PHE A 223 -16.66 -21.27 -12.88
C PHE A 223 -15.39 -22.10 -13.07
N HIS A 224 -14.63 -21.77 -14.10
CA HIS A 224 -13.31 -22.34 -14.39
C HIS A 224 -12.35 -21.19 -14.76
N PRO A 225 -11.13 -21.11 -14.19
CA PRO A 225 -10.55 -22.03 -13.20
C PRO A 225 -11.28 -21.99 -11.83
N PRO A 226 -11.29 -23.10 -11.07
CA PRO A 226 -11.94 -23.14 -9.77
C PRO A 226 -11.13 -22.38 -8.71
N CYS A 227 -11.77 -22.02 -7.60
CA CYS A 227 -11.05 -21.49 -6.44
C CYS A 227 -10.17 -22.57 -5.79
N GLU A 228 -8.86 -22.36 -5.80
CA GLU A 228 -7.88 -23.29 -5.19
C GLU A 228 -7.84 -23.18 -3.65
N SER A 229 -8.16 -22.01 -3.10
CA SER A 229 -8.04 -21.72 -1.66
C SER A 229 -9.33 -21.97 -0.87
N CYS A 230 -10.42 -22.30 -1.56
CA CYS A 230 -11.75 -22.42 -0.97
C CYS A 230 -12.00 -23.84 -0.47
N ASN A 231 -11.54 -24.16 0.75
CA ASN A 231 -11.71 -25.49 1.37
C ASN A 231 -13.18 -25.92 1.61
N ASN A 232 -14.18 -25.09 1.30
CA ASN A 232 -15.61 -25.41 1.33
C ASN A 232 -16.39 -24.52 0.33
N ALA A 233 -15.84 -24.29 -0.87
CA ALA A 233 -16.52 -23.45 -1.85
C ALA A 233 -17.95 -23.96 -2.09
N GLY A 234 -18.93 -23.09 -1.80
CA GLY A 234 -20.33 -23.37 -2.10
C GLY A 234 -20.53 -23.53 -3.61
N GLU A 235 -21.69 -24.04 -3.98
CA GLU A 235 -22.09 -24.10 -5.39
C GLU A 235 -21.89 -22.72 -6.06
N GLY A 236 -21.30 -22.71 -7.26
CA GLY A 236 -21.09 -21.49 -8.03
C GLY A 236 -20.01 -20.55 -7.50
N ALA A 237 -19.19 -20.94 -6.51
CA ALA A 237 -18.03 -20.13 -6.11
C ALA A 237 -17.15 -19.76 -7.32
N GLY A 238 -16.77 -18.48 -7.41
CA GLY A 238 -15.91 -17.97 -8.47
C GLY A 238 -14.46 -18.48 -8.37
N GLY A 239 -13.64 -18.17 -9.37
CA GLY A 239 -12.19 -18.34 -9.29
C GLY A 239 -11.52 -17.46 -8.22
N ASN A 240 -10.21 -17.65 -8.01
CA ASN A 240 -9.41 -16.77 -7.16
C ASN A 240 -9.21 -15.41 -7.83
N LEU A 241 -9.01 -14.34 -7.04
CA LEU A 241 -8.51 -13.07 -7.58
C LEU A 241 -7.08 -13.29 -8.13
N PRO A 242 -6.69 -12.74 -9.29
CA PRO A 242 -5.39 -13.00 -9.92
C PRO A 242 -4.24 -12.22 -9.26
N VAL A 243 -4.14 -12.32 -7.94
CA VAL A 243 -3.08 -11.73 -7.14
C VAL A 243 -2.41 -12.79 -6.28
N ASP A 244 -1.10 -12.68 -6.15
CA ASP A 244 -0.30 -13.51 -5.26
C ASP A 244 -0.03 -12.77 -3.95
N ARG A 245 -0.32 -13.45 -2.84
CA ARG A 245 0.04 -13.01 -1.47
C ARG A 245 1.48 -13.39 -1.10
N ASP A 246 1.94 -14.55 -1.59
CA ASP A 246 3.19 -15.21 -1.20
C ASP A 246 4.07 -15.59 -2.42
N GLY A 247 3.83 -14.97 -3.58
CA GLY A 247 4.43 -15.31 -4.87
C GLY A 247 5.91 -14.94 -5.04
N ILE A 248 6.44 -15.13 -6.26
CA ILE A 248 7.88 -15.27 -6.60
C ILE A 248 8.80 -14.11 -6.23
N ASN A 249 8.33 -12.94 -5.77
CA ASN A 249 9.20 -12.11 -4.93
C ASN A 249 8.43 -11.02 -4.18
N PRO A 250 8.25 -11.14 -2.85
CA PRO A 250 7.94 -9.99 -2.01
C PRO A 250 8.87 -8.81 -2.34
N ALA A 251 10.14 -9.09 -2.64
CA ALA A 251 11.10 -8.07 -3.05
C ALA A 251 10.71 -7.31 -4.33
N SER A 252 10.04 -7.94 -5.30
CA SER A 252 9.62 -7.29 -6.55
C SER A 252 8.43 -6.36 -6.33
N ALA A 253 7.44 -6.80 -5.55
CA ALA A 253 6.31 -5.99 -5.15
C ALA A 253 6.74 -4.79 -4.29
N TYR A 254 7.66 -5.00 -3.34
CA TYR A 254 8.27 -3.91 -2.56
C TYR A 254 9.09 -2.96 -3.45
N ALA A 255 9.90 -3.49 -4.38
CA ALA A 255 10.66 -2.67 -5.32
C ALA A 255 9.72 -1.81 -6.18
N GLU A 256 8.60 -2.36 -6.65
CA GLU A 256 7.60 -1.61 -7.38
C GLU A 256 6.96 -0.51 -6.52
N MET A 257 6.60 -0.82 -5.27
CA MET A 257 6.09 0.17 -4.33
C MET A 257 7.08 1.32 -4.11
N CYS A 258 8.37 1.00 -3.96
CA CYS A 258 9.42 2.01 -3.83
C CYS A 258 9.60 2.86 -5.09
N LEU A 259 9.51 2.25 -6.27
CA LEU A 259 9.48 2.98 -7.53
C LEU A 259 8.22 3.84 -7.65
N ALA A 260 7.07 3.37 -7.16
CA ALA A 260 5.81 4.11 -7.14
C ALA A 260 5.91 5.34 -6.24
N MET A 261 6.47 5.17 -5.03
CA MET A 261 6.71 6.27 -4.10
C MET A 261 7.69 7.30 -4.67
N THR A 262 8.70 6.85 -5.42
CA THR A 262 9.73 7.73 -6.00
C THR A 262 9.26 8.45 -7.25
N TYR A 263 8.68 7.72 -8.20
CA TYR A 263 8.40 8.26 -9.53
C TYR A 263 6.93 8.48 -9.83
N GLY A 264 6.03 8.04 -8.94
CA GLY A 264 4.58 8.17 -9.12
C GLY A 264 4.14 7.70 -10.50
N THR A 265 3.29 8.49 -11.15
CA THR A 265 2.83 8.23 -12.51
C THR A 265 3.97 8.42 -13.51
N GLN A 266 4.29 7.39 -14.29
CA GLN A 266 5.31 7.42 -15.35
C GLN A 266 4.69 7.15 -16.72
N GLY A 267 5.32 7.65 -17.78
CA GLY A 267 4.90 7.39 -19.16
C GLY A 267 4.25 8.60 -19.84
N GLN A 268 3.82 8.39 -21.08
CA GLN A 268 3.03 9.34 -21.86
C GLN A 268 1.70 8.68 -22.19
N ASP A 269 0.62 9.45 -22.11
CA ASP A 269 -0.73 9.08 -22.54
C ASP A 269 -0.68 8.40 -23.92
N PRO A 270 -1.25 7.19 -24.11
CA PRO A 270 -2.15 6.46 -23.20
C PRO A 270 -1.48 5.44 -22.26
N PHE A 271 -0.17 5.24 -22.34
CA PHE A 271 0.54 4.20 -21.58
C PHE A 271 1.10 4.76 -20.26
N LEU A 272 0.20 5.20 -19.38
CA LEU A 272 0.55 5.72 -18.06
C LEU A 272 0.72 4.57 -17.06
N MET A 273 1.93 4.36 -16.56
CA MET A 273 2.19 3.45 -15.44
C MET A 273 1.87 4.15 -14.12
N ARG A 274 1.20 3.45 -13.20
CA ARG A 274 0.81 3.96 -11.89
C ARG A 274 0.02 5.27 -12.00
N GLY A 275 -1.03 5.26 -12.81
CA GLY A 275 -1.80 6.44 -13.20
C GLY A 275 -2.44 7.22 -12.03
N GLU A 276 -2.70 6.55 -10.91
CA GLU A 276 -3.43 7.17 -9.80
C GLU A 276 -2.68 8.26 -9.04
N PHE A 277 -1.35 8.28 -9.12
CA PHE A 277 -0.61 9.36 -8.47
C PHE A 277 -0.91 10.73 -9.12
N ALA A 278 -1.03 10.79 -10.45
CA ALA A 278 -1.46 11.99 -11.15
C ALA A 278 -2.87 12.43 -10.74
N ASN A 279 -3.80 11.48 -10.57
CA ASN A 279 -5.17 11.75 -10.09
C ASN A 279 -5.18 12.35 -8.67
N ARG A 280 -4.16 12.05 -7.86
CA ARG A 280 -3.97 12.60 -6.51
C ARG A 280 -3.15 13.89 -6.48
N GLY A 281 -2.85 14.46 -7.64
CA GLY A 281 -2.16 15.75 -7.77
C GLY A 281 -0.64 15.67 -7.78
N PHE A 282 -0.05 14.47 -7.85
CA PHE A 282 1.40 14.34 -8.02
C PHE A 282 1.80 14.64 -9.48
N PRO A 283 2.86 15.43 -9.72
CA PRO A 283 3.36 15.64 -11.08
C PRO A 283 3.84 14.35 -11.74
N ASN A 284 3.72 14.27 -13.08
CA ASN A 284 4.26 13.14 -13.83
C ASN A 284 5.77 12.96 -13.58
N GLY A 285 6.18 11.71 -13.36
CA GLY A 285 7.54 11.32 -13.02
C GLY A 285 7.91 11.57 -11.55
N LYS A 286 6.98 12.05 -10.72
CA LYS A 286 7.17 12.26 -9.30
C LYS A 286 6.10 11.54 -8.48
N GLY A 287 6.55 10.88 -7.42
CA GLY A 287 5.68 10.24 -6.43
C GLY A 287 5.68 10.98 -5.09
N PRO A 288 5.01 10.43 -4.07
CA PRO A 288 4.96 10.99 -2.73
C PRO A 288 6.33 11.33 -2.10
N LEU A 289 7.38 10.62 -2.50
CA LEU A 289 8.73 10.87 -2.02
C LEU A 289 9.37 12.10 -2.68
N THR A 290 9.18 12.29 -3.99
CA THR A 290 9.90 13.29 -4.81
C THR A 290 9.08 14.52 -5.18
N ALA A 291 7.78 14.51 -4.88
CA ALA A 291 6.88 15.65 -4.91
C ALA A 291 6.25 15.86 -3.53
N GLY A 292 7.10 15.91 -2.51
CA GLY A 292 6.72 16.35 -1.17
C GLY A 292 6.62 17.88 -1.11
N GLY A 293 5.70 18.39 -0.29
CA GLY A 293 5.56 19.82 -0.04
C GLY A 293 4.90 20.64 -1.15
N VAL A 294 4.81 21.96 -0.93
CA VAL A 294 4.14 22.92 -1.85
C VAL A 294 4.99 23.21 -3.10
N ASP A 295 6.31 23.05 -2.99
CA ASP A 295 7.28 23.31 -4.04
C ASP A 295 7.60 22.07 -4.89
N GLY A 296 7.05 20.90 -4.52
CA GLY A 296 7.29 19.64 -5.21
C GLY A 296 8.75 19.17 -5.09
N SER A 297 9.42 19.53 -3.99
CA SER A 297 10.74 19.04 -3.62
C SER A 297 10.68 17.62 -3.05
N HIS A 298 11.82 17.03 -2.73
CA HIS A 298 11.85 15.73 -2.06
C HIS A 298 11.31 15.90 -0.63
N ILE A 299 10.41 15.02 -0.16
CA ILE A 299 9.73 15.17 1.14
C ILE A 299 10.72 15.31 2.30
N ARG A 300 11.83 14.57 2.26
CA ARG A 300 12.96 14.71 3.18
C ARG A 300 13.45 16.15 3.26
N ASP A 301 13.73 16.78 2.12
CA ASP A 301 14.31 18.12 2.07
C ASP A 301 13.25 19.15 2.48
N TRP A 302 12.00 18.97 2.02
CA TRP A 302 10.89 19.83 2.43
C TRP A 302 10.69 19.84 3.95
N VAL A 303 10.57 18.67 4.59
CA VAL A 303 10.40 18.57 6.05
C VAL A 303 11.60 19.13 6.78
N ASN A 304 12.80 18.87 6.25
CA ASN A 304 14.04 19.36 6.84
C ASN A 304 14.07 20.89 6.95
N HIS A 305 13.64 21.60 5.91
CA HIS A 305 13.59 23.07 5.90
C HIS A 305 12.33 23.63 6.58
N GLU A 306 11.15 23.08 6.31
CA GLU A 306 9.87 23.59 6.84
C GLU A 306 9.78 23.45 8.36
N SER A 307 10.32 22.36 8.91
CA SER A 307 10.36 22.17 10.37
C SER A 307 11.39 23.06 11.07
N GLY A 308 12.38 23.58 10.34
CA GLY A 308 13.54 24.27 10.90
C GLY A 308 14.52 23.34 11.63
N ILE A 309 14.43 22.02 11.42
CA ILE A 309 15.36 21.06 12.03
C ILE A 309 16.77 21.22 11.47
N ASP A 310 16.89 21.67 10.22
CA ASP A 310 18.15 22.01 9.58
C ASP A 310 18.91 23.10 10.35
N ASP A 311 18.25 24.22 10.66
CA ASP A 311 18.79 25.32 11.43
C ASP A 311 19.09 24.89 12.87
N ALA A 312 18.18 24.16 13.52
CA ALA A 312 18.38 23.69 14.89
C ALA A 312 19.59 22.76 15.03
N LEU A 313 19.81 21.85 14.07
CA LEU A 313 20.95 20.93 14.07
C LEU A 313 22.25 21.65 13.73
N VAL A 314 22.25 22.58 12.76
CA VAL A 314 23.44 23.36 12.40
C VAL A 314 23.86 24.28 13.54
N ASP A 315 22.91 25.00 14.15
CA ASP A 315 23.18 25.90 15.28
C ASP A 315 23.71 25.11 16.47
N PHE A 316 23.08 23.98 16.79
CA PHE A 316 23.53 23.11 17.89
C PHE A 316 24.91 22.51 17.60
N TYR A 317 25.20 22.12 16.36
CA TYR A 317 26.50 21.58 15.96
C TYR A 317 27.60 22.63 16.03
N ILE A 318 27.41 23.83 15.45
CA ILE A 318 28.38 24.92 15.51
C ILE A 318 28.62 25.32 16.97
N PHE A 319 27.54 25.43 17.75
CA PHE A 319 27.63 25.69 19.18
C PHE A 319 28.45 24.61 19.90
N TYR A 320 28.18 23.33 19.63
CA TYR A 320 28.92 22.22 20.23
C TYR A 320 30.39 22.21 19.81
N GLU A 321 30.71 22.47 18.54
CA GLU A 321 32.11 22.53 18.08
C GLU A 321 32.88 23.69 18.71
N ALA A 322 32.23 24.84 18.89
CA ALA A 322 32.84 26.02 19.49
C ALA A 322 33.05 25.87 21.01
N PHE A 323 32.13 25.19 21.72
CA PHE A 323 32.08 25.20 23.19
C PHE A 323 32.11 23.81 23.87
N GLY A 324 32.11 22.73 23.10
CA GLY A 324 31.98 21.34 23.57
C GLY A 324 33.31 20.65 23.89
N PRO A 325 34.24 20.47 22.92
CA PRO A 325 35.53 19.84 23.21
C PRO A 325 36.41 20.73 24.11
N ALA A 326 37.38 20.12 24.78
CA ALA A 326 38.49 20.79 25.46
C ALA A 326 39.46 21.52 24.50
N TYR A 327 38.99 21.99 23.34
CA TYR A 327 39.74 22.98 22.59
C TYR A 327 39.69 24.26 23.41
N LEU A 328 40.78 24.56 24.10
CA LEU A 328 41.00 25.85 24.72
C LEU A 328 40.65 26.91 23.68
N SER A 329 39.46 27.50 23.80
CA SER A 329 39.11 28.63 22.96
C SER A 329 40.14 29.69 23.29
N LYS A 330 40.96 30.07 22.31
CA LYS A 330 41.86 31.24 22.40
C LYS A 330 41.07 32.55 22.37
N ILE A 331 39.76 32.48 22.59
CA ILE A 331 38.89 33.63 22.67
C ILE A 331 39.13 34.20 24.07
N PRO A 332 39.73 35.39 24.16
CA PRO A 332 39.99 36.02 25.45
C PRO A 332 38.66 36.14 26.18
N PHE A 333 38.61 35.72 27.43
CA PHE A 333 37.37 35.73 28.22
C PHE A 333 36.76 37.15 28.30
N LYS A 334 37.61 38.19 28.27
CA LYS A 334 37.22 39.60 28.14
C LYS A 334 36.39 39.89 26.87
N ALA A 335 36.80 39.38 25.71
CA ALA A 335 36.07 39.57 24.45
C ALA A 335 34.68 38.91 24.47
N ILE A 336 34.52 37.81 25.22
CA ILE A 336 33.21 37.17 25.43
C ILE A 336 32.33 38.08 26.30
N ILE A 337 32.84 38.63 27.41
CA ILE A 337 32.02 39.48 28.28
C ILE A 337 31.59 40.76 27.54
N GLU A 338 32.50 41.42 26.81
CA GLU A 338 32.23 42.65 26.05
C GLU A 338 31.18 42.45 24.92
N GLN A 339 31.08 41.23 24.37
CA GLN A 339 30.09 40.92 23.34
C GLN A 339 28.66 40.71 23.89
N PHE A 340 28.53 40.37 25.18
CA PHE A 340 27.24 39.98 25.79
C PHE A 340 26.66 41.01 26.78
N GLY A 341 27.38 42.10 27.08
CA GLY A 341 26.85 43.19 27.91
C GLY A 341 27.70 44.45 27.87
N ASP A 342 27.03 45.61 27.87
CA ASP A 342 27.66 46.93 27.99
C ASP A 342 28.17 47.10 29.44
N LEU A 343 29.43 46.74 29.67
CA LEU A 343 30.05 46.84 30.98
C LEU A 343 30.23 48.31 31.35
N SER A 344 29.81 48.69 32.56
CA SER A 344 30.18 50.01 33.07
C SER A 344 31.70 50.08 33.27
N TRP A 345 32.29 51.27 33.11
CA TRP A 345 33.74 51.47 33.23
C TRP A 345 34.35 50.93 34.54
N TRP A 346 33.58 50.94 35.65
CA TRP A 346 34.01 50.34 36.92
C TRP A 346 34.05 48.81 36.88
N GLN A 347 33.16 48.17 36.12
CA GLN A 347 33.16 46.72 35.92
C GLN A 347 34.28 46.29 34.96
N GLU A 348 34.57 47.07 33.92
CA GLU A 348 35.75 46.86 33.07
C GLU A 348 37.05 46.96 33.88
N LEU A 349 37.17 47.98 34.72
CA LEU A 349 38.37 48.22 35.54
C LEU A 349 38.55 47.14 36.63
N LEU A 350 37.44 46.64 37.21
CA LEU A 350 37.46 45.49 38.11
C LEU A 350 37.81 44.19 37.40
N LEU A 351 37.29 43.97 36.19
CA LEU A 351 37.61 42.82 35.35
C LEU A 351 39.09 42.83 34.97
N ASP A 352 39.61 43.94 34.45
CA ASP A 352 41.02 44.11 34.09
C ASP A 352 41.95 43.98 35.31
N GLY A 353 41.58 44.57 36.44
CA GLY A 353 42.33 44.39 37.69
C GLY A 353 42.31 42.95 38.20
N SER A 354 41.18 42.25 38.05
CA SER A 354 41.06 40.85 38.45
C SER A 354 41.81 39.89 37.52
N PHE A 355 41.83 40.15 36.20
CA PHE A 355 42.66 39.40 35.25
C PHE A 355 44.14 39.61 35.50
N PHE A 356 44.56 40.86 35.72
CA PHE A 356 45.95 41.18 36.05
C PHE A 356 46.40 40.46 37.34
N ILE A 357 45.59 40.49 38.41
CA ILE A 357 45.91 39.78 39.65
C ILE A 357 45.94 38.27 39.43
N ALA A 358 44.99 37.72 38.67
CA ALA A 358 44.91 36.28 38.47
C ALA A 358 46.02 35.72 37.55
N GLU A 359 46.44 36.51 36.55
CA GLU A 359 47.61 36.22 35.70
C GLU A 359 48.92 36.28 36.52
N GLU A 360 49.11 37.34 37.32
CA GLU A 360 50.35 37.56 38.07
C GLU A 360 50.50 36.62 39.29
N PHE A 361 49.42 36.34 40.03
CA PHE A 361 49.50 35.54 41.28
C PHE A 361 49.24 34.05 41.11
N PHE A 362 48.40 33.65 40.15
CA PHE A 362 48.02 32.24 39.96
C PHE A 362 48.63 31.63 38.70
N GLY A 363 49.32 32.42 37.86
CA GLY A 363 49.92 31.95 36.61
C GLY A 363 48.87 31.48 35.59
N ILE A 364 47.62 31.94 35.72
CA ILE A 364 46.51 31.56 34.83
C ILE A 364 46.38 32.65 33.78
N GLU A 365 46.84 32.42 32.56
CA GLU A 365 46.69 33.35 31.41
C GLU A 365 45.24 33.39 30.91
N PHE A 366 44.42 34.28 31.48
CA PHE A 366 43.06 34.57 30.99
C PHE A 366 43.06 35.18 29.58
N GLY A 367 44.20 35.74 29.14
CA GLY A 367 44.41 36.28 27.81
C GLY A 367 44.63 35.27 26.67
N ILE A 368 45.01 34.02 26.97
CA ILE A 368 45.34 32.99 25.95
C ILE A 368 44.39 31.79 26.02
N VAL A 369 43.85 31.49 27.21
CA VAL A 369 43.09 30.26 27.47
C VAL A 369 41.92 30.56 28.40
N ASN A 370 40.69 30.19 28.01
CA ASN A 370 39.54 30.31 28.91
C ASN A 370 39.56 29.22 30.00
N PRO A 371 39.81 29.55 31.28
CA PRO A 371 39.96 28.55 32.35
C PRO A 371 38.64 27.93 32.80
N PHE A 372 37.50 28.48 32.37
CA PHE A 372 36.17 27.97 32.69
C PHE A 372 35.69 26.91 31.68
N GLN A 373 36.45 26.65 30.62
CA GLN A 373 36.11 25.67 29.60
C GLN A 373 36.50 24.25 30.04
N LEU A 374 35.68 23.67 30.92
CA LEU A 374 35.78 22.27 31.30
C LEU A 374 35.25 21.38 30.14
N PRO A 375 35.99 20.32 29.74
CA PRO A 375 35.55 19.44 28.67
C PRO A 375 34.29 18.70 29.07
N ILE A 376 33.33 18.71 28.16
CA ILE A 376 32.20 17.80 28.22
C ILE A 376 32.70 16.49 27.62
N ASP A 377 33.53 15.73 28.36
CA ASP A 377 34.32 14.61 27.78
C ASP A 377 33.48 13.41 27.33
N LYS A 378 32.17 13.41 27.59
CA LYS A 378 31.24 12.39 27.07
C LYS A 378 29.82 12.95 26.94
N PRO A 379 29.50 13.65 25.86
CA PRO A 379 28.25 13.40 25.18
C PRO A 379 28.59 12.86 23.79
N PRO A 380 27.66 12.12 23.15
CA PRO A 380 27.91 11.73 21.78
C PRO A 380 28.03 13.05 21.00
N ARG A 381 29.15 13.24 20.32
CA ARG A 381 29.34 14.27 19.29
C ARG A 381 28.64 13.76 18.04
N TYR A 382 28.11 14.64 17.19
CA TYR A 382 27.75 14.19 15.85
C TYR A 382 29.04 13.82 15.14
N SER A 383 29.21 12.56 14.74
CA SER A 383 30.38 12.11 13.98
C SER A 383 30.59 12.96 12.74
N ASP A 384 29.48 13.35 12.12
CA ASP A 384 29.43 14.03 10.85
C ASP A 384 29.05 15.51 11.03
N LYS A 385 29.57 16.33 10.13
CA LYS A 385 29.20 17.75 10.05
C LYS A 385 27.71 17.89 9.77
N GLN A 386 27.06 18.83 10.46
CA GLN A 386 25.68 19.21 10.16
C GLN A 386 25.69 20.39 9.19
N THR A 387 24.97 20.25 8.08
CA THR A 387 24.71 21.33 7.12
C THR A 387 23.21 21.46 6.91
N LYS A 388 22.75 22.52 6.21
CA LYS A 388 21.32 22.69 5.97
C LYS A 388 20.74 21.54 5.16
N ASP A 389 21.44 21.08 4.12
CA ASP A 389 20.92 20.07 3.19
C ASP A 389 21.32 18.64 3.60
N GLU A 390 22.43 18.47 4.33
CA GLU A 390 22.95 17.18 4.78
C GLU A 390 23.19 17.20 6.30
N ASN A 391 22.28 16.57 7.04
CA ASN A 391 22.29 16.53 8.49
C ASN A 391 21.78 15.19 9.02
N ASP A 392 21.70 15.08 10.33
CA ASP A 392 21.31 13.84 11.01
C ASP A 392 19.90 13.37 10.63
N PHE A 393 18.96 14.30 10.43
CA PHE A 393 17.62 13.95 9.94
C PHE A 393 17.66 13.39 8.53
N THR A 394 18.33 14.07 7.59
CA THR A 394 18.36 13.61 6.20
C THR A 394 19.07 12.25 6.07
N ARG A 395 20.16 12.02 6.81
CA ARG A 395 20.84 10.71 6.86
C ARG A 395 20.00 9.60 7.50
N LYS A 396 19.27 9.89 8.59
CA LYS A 396 18.37 8.91 9.22
C LYS A 396 17.20 8.58 8.32
N PHE A 397 16.62 9.59 7.66
CA PHE A 397 15.59 9.37 6.66
C PHE A 397 16.10 8.45 5.57
N ASP A 398 17.26 8.73 4.98
CA ASP A 398 17.84 7.90 3.93
C ASP A 398 18.12 6.48 4.42
N THR A 399 18.59 6.33 5.66
CA THR A 399 18.83 5.01 6.27
C THR A 399 17.54 4.22 6.45
N ILE A 400 16.48 4.86 6.97
CA ILE A 400 15.16 4.24 7.15
C ILE A 400 14.58 3.88 5.79
N TRP A 401 14.60 4.81 4.83
CA TRP A 401 14.09 4.62 3.48
C TRP A 401 14.81 3.52 2.73
N ASN A 402 16.14 3.48 2.80
CA ASN A 402 16.94 2.38 2.27
C ASN A 402 16.59 1.06 2.96
N GLY A 403 16.26 1.08 4.25
CA GLY A 403 15.72 -0.06 4.97
C GLY A 403 14.41 -0.55 4.34
N VAL A 404 13.40 0.33 4.24
CA VAL A 404 12.08 0.05 3.65
C VAL A 404 12.20 -0.50 2.23
N CYS A 405 13.07 0.10 1.42
CA CYS A 405 13.21 -0.22 0.00
C CYS A 405 14.31 -1.23 -0.33
N SER A 406 15.01 -1.78 0.67
CA SER A 406 15.98 -2.84 0.45
C SER A 406 15.30 -4.20 0.29
N PRO A 407 15.94 -5.18 -0.38
CA PRO A 407 15.48 -6.58 -0.36
C PRO A 407 15.35 -7.14 1.07
N ALA A 408 16.10 -6.59 2.03
CA ALA A 408 16.02 -6.92 3.45
C ALA A 408 14.89 -6.20 4.20
N GLY A 409 14.30 -5.14 3.63
CA GLY A 409 13.14 -4.44 4.19
C GLY A 409 11.95 -5.38 4.39
N ALA A 410 11.78 -6.35 3.48
CA ALA A 410 10.84 -7.44 3.62
C ALA A 410 11.07 -8.27 4.91
N ALA A 411 12.33 -8.42 5.36
CA ALA A 411 12.70 -9.16 6.57
C ALA A 411 12.75 -8.28 7.85
N ILE A 412 13.05 -6.98 7.72
CA ILE A 412 13.11 -6.04 8.86
C ILE A 412 11.71 -5.80 9.45
N SER A 413 10.65 -5.90 8.64
CA SER A 413 9.25 -5.95 9.11
C SER A 413 9.02 -6.97 10.24
N MET A 414 9.87 -8.00 10.35
CA MET A 414 9.74 -9.08 11.35
C MET A 414 10.71 -8.98 12.55
N ALA A 415 11.68 -8.04 12.55
CA ALA A 415 12.83 -8.10 13.45
C ALA A 415 12.84 -7.10 14.63
N GLY A 416 11.81 -6.26 14.81
CA GLY A 416 11.59 -5.50 16.06
C GLY A 416 12.62 -4.44 16.45
N ALA A 417 13.51 -4.03 15.54
CA ALA A 417 14.56 -3.03 15.81
C ALA A 417 14.09 -1.56 15.67
N LEU A 418 12.89 -1.33 15.13
CA LEU A 418 12.25 -0.03 14.99
C LEU A 418 10.92 -0.02 15.77
N PRO A 419 10.48 1.14 16.31
CA PRO A 419 9.20 1.22 17.03
C PRO A 419 8.07 0.74 16.13
N VAL A 420 7.40 -0.37 16.51
CA VAL A 420 6.25 -1.02 15.84
C VAL A 420 5.82 -0.33 14.54
N VAL A 421 6.44 -0.71 13.43
CA VAL A 421 6.18 -0.12 12.10
C VAL A 421 5.42 -1.16 11.29
N SER A 422 4.14 -0.92 10.99
CA SER A 422 3.44 -1.73 9.99
C SER A 422 3.94 -1.39 8.60
N PHE A 423 4.15 -2.42 7.77
CA PHE A 423 4.53 -2.26 6.38
C PHE A 423 3.40 -2.73 5.46
N PRO A 424 3.23 -2.09 4.28
CA PRO A 424 2.26 -2.56 3.31
C PRO A 424 2.56 -4.00 2.91
N LYS A 425 1.55 -4.87 2.96
CA LYS A 425 1.67 -6.24 2.48
C LYS A 425 1.84 -6.22 0.97
N PRO A 426 2.91 -6.80 0.42
CA PRO A 426 3.12 -6.83 -1.01
C PRO A 426 2.10 -7.78 -1.67
N TYR A 427 1.24 -7.26 -2.54
CA TYR A 427 0.49 -8.07 -3.50
C TYR A 427 1.14 -7.95 -4.87
N TRP A 428 1.18 -9.06 -5.60
CA TRP A 428 1.70 -9.08 -6.95
C TRP A 428 0.64 -9.61 -7.92
N LEU A 429 0.58 -9.05 -9.12
CA LEU A 429 -0.30 -9.56 -10.18
C LEU A 429 0.22 -10.88 -10.70
N LYS A 430 -0.63 -11.91 -10.77
CA LYS A 430 -0.27 -13.19 -11.40
C LYS A 430 0.06 -12.99 -12.89
N GLY A 431 0.94 -13.83 -13.42
CA GLY A 431 1.47 -13.73 -14.78
C GLY A 431 2.41 -12.54 -15.04
N ARG A 432 2.54 -11.59 -14.11
CA ARG A 432 3.35 -10.39 -14.32
C ARG A 432 4.84 -10.63 -14.08
N THR A 433 5.65 -10.27 -15.06
CA THR A 433 7.11 -10.18 -14.88
C THR A 433 7.49 -8.81 -14.30
N PRO A 434 8.49 -8.74 -13.40
CA PRO A 434 8.96 -7.47 -12.86
C PRO A 434 9.35 -6.51 -13.99
N PHE A 435 8.93 -5.25 -13.85
CA PHE A 435 9.19 -4.17 -14.81
C PHE A 435 8.52 -4.32 -16.19
N ASN A 436 7.66 -5.33 -16.39
CA ASN A 436 6.79 -5.38 -17.55
C ASN A 436 5.44 -4.73 -17.21
N PHE A 437 5.15 -3.64 -17.91
CA PHE A 437 3.93 -2.84 -17.73
C PHE A 437 3.11 -2.75 -19.01
N THR A 438 3.45 -3.55 -20.03
CA THR A 438 2.68 -3.58 -21.26
C THR A 438 1.26 -4.02 -20.95
N PRO A 439 0.23 -3.31 -21.43
CA PRO A 439 -1.13 -3.80 -21.35
C PRO A 439 -1.19 -5.14 -22.09
N PHE A 440 -1.43 -6.21 -21.33
CA PHE A 440 -1.61 -7.62 -21.68
C PHE A 440 -0.94 -8.17 -22.95
N GLY A 441 -0.07 -9.17 -22.78
CA GLY A 441 0.42 -10.01 -23.88
C GLY A 441 0.31 -11.52 -23.61
N GLY A 442 -0.09 -12.29 -24.62
CA GLY A 442 -0.04 -13.77 -24.66
C GLY A 442 -0.38 -14.48 -23.35
N GLU A 443 0.63 -15.06 -22.70
CA GLU A 443 0.54 -15.88 -21.47
C GLU A 443 0.09 -15.10 -20.22
N GLN A 444 0.11 -13.76 -20.22
CA GLN A 444 -0.37 -12.95 -19.08
C GLN A 444 -1.90 -12.97 -18.91
N LEU A 445 -2.63 -13.46 -19.91
CA LEU A 445 -4.08 -13.39 -19.96
C LEU A 445 -4.77 -14.55 -19.26
N ASP A 446 -4.12 -15.69 -19.12
CA ASP A 446 -4.79 -16.93 -18.68
C ASP A 446 -5.29 -16.80 -17.24
N ASP A 447 -4.52 -16.14 -16.37
CA ASP A 447 -4.91 -15.87 -14.98
C ASP A 447 -6.10 -14.89 -14.84
N TYR A 448 -6.40 -14.10 -15.88
CA TYR A 448 -7.44 -13.07 -15.90
C TYR A 448 -8.65 -13.47 -16.74
N GLN A 449 -8.66 -14.71 -17.23
CA GLN A 449 -9.78 -15.29 -17.95
C GLN A 449 -10.60 -16.14 -17.01
N THR A 450 -11.92 -16.09 -17.18
CA THR A 450 -12.84 -16.96 -16.45
C THR A 450 -13.93 -17.45 -17.38
N LEU A 451 -14.17 -18.75 -17.34
CA LEU A 451 -15.21 -19.45 -18.05
C LEU A 451 -16.37 -19.76 -17.09
N ALA A 452 -17.56 -19.26 -17.40
CA ALA A 452 -18.80 -19.60 -16.71
C ALA A 452 -19.56 -20.70 -17.47
N ILE A 453 -20.03 -21.69 -16.74
CA ILE A 453 -20.67 -22.90 -17.26
C ILE A 453 -22.02 -23.04 -16.60
N VAL A 454 -23.10 -22.95 -17.37
CA VAL A 454 -24.47 -22.97 -16.84
C VAL A 454 -25.21 -24.19 -17.34
N SER A 455 -25.93 -24.86 -16.44
CA SER A 455 -26.86 -25.94 -16.77
C SER A 455 -28.31 -25.53 -16.54
N ARG A 456 -29.18 -26.06 -17.40
CA ARG A 456 -30.63 -25.95 -17.25
C ARG A 456 -31.30 -27.25 -17.67
N ALA A 457 -31.98 -27.87 -16.72
CA ALA A 457 -32.82 -29.03 -16.89
C ALA A 457 -33.98 -28.72 -17.85
N PRO A 458 -34.38 -29.72 -18.66
CA PRO A 458 -35.49 -29.56 -19.58
C PRO A 458 -36.79 -29.32 -18.80
N ARG A 459 -37.57 -28.31 -19.22
CA ARG A 459 -38.89 -28.02 -18.65
C ARG A 459 -39.97 -28.91 -19.24
N ALA A 460 -41.04 -29.12 -18.47
CA ALA A 460 -42.21 -29.88 -18.91
C ALA A 460 -42.79 -29.31 -20.21
N ARG A 461 -42.91 -30.17 -21.23
CA ARG A 461 -43.47 -29.85 -22.55
C ARG A 461 -44.88 -30.39 -22.73
N LEU A 462 -45.59 -29.87 -23.74
CA LEU A 462 -46.92 -30.36 -24.08
C LEU A 462 -46.82 -31.75 -24.73
N GLN A 463 -47.66 -32.69 -24.26
CA GLN A 463 -47.82 -34.04 -24.82
C GLN A 463 -46.54 -34.91 -24.87
N ILE A 464 -45.81 -35.01 -23.75
CA ILE A 464 -44.58 -35.82 -23.56
C ILE A 464 -44.70 -37.29 -24.04
N ARG A 465 -45.90 -37.88 -23.99
CA ARG A 465 -46.13 -39.27 -24.45
C ARG A 465 -46.07 -39.43 -25.96
N ILE A 466 -46.50 -38.42 -26.71
CA ILE A 466 -46.55 -38.43 -28.19
C ILE A 466 -45.20 -37.94 -28.71
N PHE A 467 -44.72 -36.83 -28.16
CA PHE A 467 -43.39 -36.30 -28.41
C PHE A 467 -42.48 -36.79 -27.29
N LYS A 468 -41.97 -38.02 -27.39
CA LYS A 468 -41.03 -38.59 -26.42
C LYS A 468 -39.97 -37.54 -26.10
N ASP A 469 -40.02 -37.00 -24.89
CA ASP A 469 -39.11 -35.92 -24.49
C ASP A 469 -37.72 -36.52 -24.28
N LYS A 470 -36.89 -36.41 -25.33
CA LYS A 470 -35.49 -36.82 -25.33
C LYS A 470 -34.58 -35.61 -25.25
N THR A 471 -35.10 -34.40 -25.01
CA THR A 471 -34.23 -33.23 -25.06
C THR A 471 -33.28 -33.24 -23.88
N PRO A 472 -31.96 -33.23 -24.13
CA PRO A 472 -30.98 -33.12 -23.06
C PRO A 472 -31.13 -31.77 -22.37
N SER A 473 -30.61 -31.67 -21.14
CA SER A 473 -30.40 -30.37 -20.49
C SER A 473 -29.69 -29.40 -21.42
N ALA A 474 -30.05 -28.12 -21.35
CA ALA A 474 -29.36 -27.07 -22.06
C ALA A 474 -28.11 -26.67 -21.28
N TYR A 475 -26.98 -26.62 -21.97
CA TYR A 475 -25.72 -26.15 -21.42
C TYR A 475 -25.26 -24.92 -22.20
N ALA A 476 -24.71 -23.94 -21.50
CA ALA A 476 -24.04 -22.82 -22.12
C ALA A 476 -22.70 -22.54 -21.44
N LEU A 477 -21.75 -22.10 -22.24
CA LEU A 477 -20.42 -21.67 -21.82
C LEU A 477 -20.23 -20.23 -22.29
N ALA A 478 -19.69 -19.38 -21.42
CA ALA A 478 -19.28 -18.04 -21.78
C ALA A 478 -17.97 -17.70 -21.06
N GLN A 479 -17.06 -17.03 -21.76
CA GLN A 479 -15.81 -16.59 -21.18
C GLN A 479 -15.79 -15.09 -21.06
N SER A 480 -15.18 -14.62 -19.98
CA SER A 480 -14.87 -13.22 -19.76
C SER A 480 -13.40 -13.09 -19.45
N TRP A 481 -12.91 -11.86 -19.58
CA TRP A 481 -11.56 -11.50 -19.20
C TRP A 481 -11.52 -10.12 -18.58
N VAL A 482 -10.56 -9.92 -17.70
CA VAL A 482 -10.26 -8.65 -17.05
C VAL A 482 -9.02 -8.04 -17.69
N HIS A 483 -9.09 -6.75 -17.99
CA HIS A 483 -8.01 -6.03 -18.63
C HIS A 483 -7.87 -4.59 -18.11
N ASN A 484 -6.72 -3.98 -18.36
CA ASN A 484 -6.41 -2.60 -18.03
C ASN A 484 -5.72 -2.00 -19.25
N TYR A 485 -6.34 -0.99 -19.87
CA TYR A 485 -5.84 -0.39 -21.10
C TYR A 485 -4.66 0.57 -20.86
N THR A 486 -4.53 1.05 -19.64
CA THR A 486 -3.57 2.08 -19.26
C THR A 486 -2.25 1.44 -18.81
N ALA A 487 -2.28 0.55 -17.81
CA ALA A 487 -1.12 -0.20 -17.36
C ALA A 487 -1.47 -1.48 -16.60
N PHE A 488 -0.67 -2.52 -16.78
CA PHE A 488 -0.79 -3.77 -16.04
C PHE A 488 -0.05 -3.68 -14.69
N ASP A 489 -0.64 -2.97 -13.72
CA ASP A 489 -0.11 -2.76 -12.37
C ASP A 489 -1.22 -2.63 -11.30
N LEU A 490 -0.83 -2.69 -10.02
CA LEU A 490 -1.73 -2.45 -8.87
C LEU A 490 -1.65 -1.01 -8.35
N TYR A 491 -1.50 -0.04 -9.22
CA TYR A 491 -1.46 1.39 -8.91
C TYR A 491 -2.26 2.25 -9.89
N THR A 492 -3.03 1.62 -10.79
CA THR A 492 -3.83 2.25 -11.84
C THR A 492 -5.27 1.74 -11.76
N GLN A 493 -6.26 2.62 -11.53
CA GLN A 493 -7.67 2.24 -11.38
C GLN A 493 -8.42 2.23 -12.72
N ASP A 494 -7.87 1.53 -13.71
CA ASP A 494 -8.47 1.40 -15.05
C ASP A 494 -8.71 -0.07 -15.42
N TRP A 495 -8.97 -0.91 -14.42
CA TRP A 495 -9.36 -2.30 -14.62
C TRP A 495 -10.81 -2.38 -15.08
N LEU A 496 -11.02 -3.10 -16.18
CA LEU A 496 -12.28 -3.26 -16.88
C LEU A 496 -12.54 -4.75 -17.18
N ALA A 497 -13.80 -5.07 -17.40
CA ALA A 497 -14.28 -6.41 -17.71
C ALA A 497 -14.92 -6.45 -19.09
N SER A 498 -14.72 -7.54 -19.82
CA SER A 498 -15.48 -7.79 -21.05
C SER A 498 -15.64 -9.28 -21.33
N LEU A 499 -16.54 -9.62 -22.26
CA LEU A 499 -16.65 -10.98 -22.76
C LEU A 499 -15.49 -11.28 -23.72
N ALA A 500 -15.03 -12.52 -23.68
CA ALA A 500 -13.93 -13.03 -24.50
C ALA A 500 -14.37 -14.31 -25.23
N PRO A 501 -13.71 -14.67 -26.35
CA PRO A 501 -13.90 -15.99 -26.94
C PRO A 501 -13.60 -17.09 -25.92
N ALA A 502 -14.35 -18.19 -25.95
CA ALA A 502 -14.22 -19.29 -25.00
C ALA A 502 -12.96 -20.18 -25.21
N THR A 503 -11.76 -19.59 -25.24
CA THR A 503 -10.48 -20.29 -25.42
C THR A 503 -10.16 -21.27 -24.28
N LEU A 504 -10.60 -21.01 -23.06
CA LEU A 504 -10.46 -21.95 -21.93
C LEU A 504 -11.23 -23.25 -22.17
N ALA A 505 -12.27 -23.22 -23.00
CA ALA A 505 -13.00 -24.43 -23.38
C ALA A 505 -12.24 -25.31 -24.39
N ASP A 506 -11.11 -24.84 -24.94
CA ASP A 506 -10.25 -25.65 -25.80
C ASP A 506 -9.51 -26.74 -24.98
N ASP A 507 -9.21 -26.49 -23.69
CA ASP A 507 -8.79 -27.53 -22.75
C ASP A 507 -10.00 -28.19 -22.06
N ILE A 508 -10.71 -28.97 -22.87
CA ILE A 508 -11.89 -29.73 -22.48
C ILE A 508 -11.62 -30.63 -21.26
N GLY A 509 -10.38 -31.13 -21.12
CA GLY A 509 -9.99 -32.03 -20.04
C GLY A 509 -10.04 -31.33 -18.69
N GLU A 510 -9.43 -30.15 -18.60
CA GLU A 510 -9.39 -29.34 -17.38
C GLU A 510 -10.79 -28.82 -16.99
N VAL A 511 -11.55 -28.35 -17.98
CA VAL A 511 -12.94 -27.90 -17.77
C VAL A 511 -13.82 -29.06 -17.29
N SER A 512 -13.72 -30.24 -17.91
CA SER A 512 -14.45 -31.45 -17.49
C SER A 512 -14.12 -31.84 -16.05
N ASN A 513 -12.83 -31.78 -15.67
CA ASN A 513 -12.39 -32.07 -14.31
C ASN A 513 -12.94 -31.06 -13.30
N THR A 514 -12.93 -29.77 -13.64
CA THR A 514 -13.49 -28.70 -12.81
C THR A 514 -14.98 -28.95 -12.53
N ILE A 515 -15.75 -29.26 -13.57
CA ILE A 515 -17.18 -29.58 -13.44
C ILE A 515 -17.41 -30.81 -12.55
N LYS A 516 -16.66 -31.89 -12.77
CA LYS A 516 -16.80 -33.15 -12.00
C LYS A 516 -16.48 -32.98 -10.52
N GLN A 517 -15.60 -32.05 -10.18
CA GLN A 517 -15.24 -31.72 -8.80
C GLN A 517 -16.19 -30.71 -8.14
N SER A 518 -17.06 -30.06 -8.92
CA SER A 518 -18.00 -29.07 -8.42
C SER A 518 -19.18 -29.71 -7.65
N PRO A 519 -19.79 -29.00 -6.68
CA PRO A 519 -20.99 -29.47 -5.98
C PRO A 519 -22.19 -29.79 -6.89
N ALA A 520 -22.23 -29.20 -8.09
CA ALA A 520 -23.33 -29.35 -9.04
C ALA A 520 -23.06 -30.42 -10.13
N ALA A 521 -22.02 -31.26 -9.97
CA ALA A 521 -21.55 -32.20 -10.98
C ALA A 521 -22.66 -33.05 -11.63
N ASP A 522 -23.64 -33.51 -10.83
CA ASP A 522 -24.76 -34.33 -11.31
C ASP A 522 -25.55 -33.65 -12.43
N SER A 523 -25.75 -32.33 -12.33
CA SER A 523 -26.49 -31.54 -13.33
C SER A 523 -25.76 -31.39 -14.65
N PHE A 524 -24.44 -31.61 -14.66
CA PHE A 524 -23.56 -31.49 -15.81
C PHE A 524 -23.10 -32.84 -16.38
N THR A 525 -23.61 -33.97 -15.87
CA THR A 525 -23.22 -35.32 -16.34
C THR A 525 -23.39 -35.50 -17.85
N GLY A 526 -24.38 -34.83 -18.45
CA GLY A 526 -24.56 -34.85 -19.91
C GLY A 526 -23.45 -34.09 -20.65
N LEU A 527 -23.02 -32.95 -20.12
CA LEU A 527 -21.94 -32.12 -20.66
C LEU A 527 -20.57 -32.79 -20.50
N THR A 528 -20.25 -33.31 -19.32
CA THR A 528 -18.97 -33.99 -19.08
C THR A 528 -18.83 -35.25 -19.92
N ARG A 529 -19.94 -35.97 -20.20
CA ARG A 529 -19.92 -37.08 -21.15
C ARG A 529 -19.61 -36.64 -22.58
N VAL A 530 -20.13 -35.48 -23.01
CA VAL A 530 -19.82 -34.89 -24.32
C VAL A 530 -18.32 -34.57 -24.41
N PHE A 531 -17.77 -33.98 -23.35
CA PHE A 531 -16.35 -33.66 -23.22
C PHE A 531 -15.45 -34.90 -23.24
N ASP A 532 -15.82 -35.95 -22.50
CA ASP A 532 -14.99 -37.15 -22.34
C ASP A 532 -15.03 -38.09 -23.55
N GLN A 533 -16.18 -38.20 -24.24
CA GLN A 533 -16.37 -39.19 -25.31
C GLN A 533 -16.03 -38.65 -26.70
N GLY A 534 -16.12 -37.33 -26.91
CA GLY A 534 -15.89 -36.68 -28.19
C GLY A 534 -16.94 -37.02 -29.27
N GLY A 535 -17.13 -36.11 -30.24
CA GLY A 535 -17.96 -36.36 -31.42
C GLY A 535 -18.64 -35.11 -31.99
N ALA A 536 -18.74 -35.02 -33.33
CA ALA A 536 -19.28 -33.84 -34.03
C ALA A 536 -20.73 -33.46 -33.65
N ASN A 537 -21.55 -34.44 -33.22
CA ASN A 537 -22.92 -34.21 -32.79
C ASN A 537 -23.05 -33.86 -31.29
N ALA A 538 -21.97 -34.00 -30.52
CA ALA A 538 -21.96 -33.82 -29.08
C ALA A 538 -22.00 -32.31 -28.71
N TRP A 539 -21.32 -31.48 -29.50
CA TRP A 539 -21.30 -30.02 -29.37
C TRP A 539 -22.62 -29.34 -29.73
N ALA A 540 -23.51 -29.97 -30.51
CA ALA A 540 -24.82 -29.41 -30.85
C ALA A 540 -25.74 -29.22 -29.61
N ALA A 541 -25.39 -29.84 -28.49
CA ALA A 541 -26.07 -29.71 -27.20
C ALA A 541 -25.53 -28.56 -26.33
N VAL A 542 -24.36 -28.00 -26.67
CA VAL A 542 -23.69 -26.93 -25.92
C VAL A 542 -23.81 -25.64 -26.73
N ASN A 543 -24.35 -24.58 -26.13
CA ASN A 543 -24.29 -23.26 -26.72
C ASN A 543 -22.95 -22.62 -26.29
N THR A 544 -22.09 -22.31 -27.25
CA THR A 544 -20.79 -21.66 -27.01
C THR A 544 -20.72 -20.37 -27.82
N HIS A 545 -20.05 -19.34 -27.29
CA HIS A 545 -19.85 -18.06 -27.97
C HIS A 545 -18.38 -17.67 -28.06
#